data_AF-A0A3D0ZZP7-F1
#
_entry.id   AF-A0A3D0ZZP7-F1
#
_cell.length_a   1.000
_cell.length_b   1.000
_cell.length_c   1.000
_cell.angle_alpha   90.00
_cell.angle_beta   90.00
_cell.angle_gamma   90.00
#
_symmetry.space_group_name_H-M   'P 1'
#
loop_
_entity.id
_entity.type
_entity.pdbx_description
1 polymer ?
#
loop_
_entity_poly.entity_id
_entity_poly.type
_entity_poly.pdbx_seq_one_letter_code
_entity_poly.pdbx_strand_id
1 'polypeptide(L)'
;MTEAASRLSDLELTWVVEESFADLVKMHPAVTRVIPVAIRRWRKSWIRSWPEVLNFLSELKDTRYDLVVDSQGLIKSAAIAFFARGNVHGFEPGSAREPLAARFYSF
;
A
#
# COMPACT_ATOMS: atom_id res chain seq x y z
N MET A 1 -5.35 2.09 13.79
CA MET A 1 -5.09 0.65 13.61
C MET A 1 -5.75 -0.18 14.70
N THR A 2 -5.36 0.01 15.96
CA THR A 2 -5.99 -0.66 17.12
C THR A 2 -7.49 -0.36 17.23
N GLU A 3 -7.92 0.86 16.89
CA GLU A 3 -9.33 1.26 17.00
C GLU A 3 -10.22 0.64 15.91
N ALA A 4 -9.75 0.52 14.66
CA ALA A 4 -10.50 -0.09 13.56
C ALA A 4 -10.69 -1.60 13.78
N ALA A 5 -9.63 -2.30 14.21
CA ALA A 5 -9.67 -3.73 14.50
C ALA A 5 -10.58 -4.07 15.70
N SER A 6 -10.73 -3.15 16.66
CA SER A 6 -11.63 -3.34 17.80
C SER A 6 -13.12 -3.17 17.48
N ARG A 7 -13.45 -2.58 16.31
CA ARG A 7 -14.82 -2.22 15.92
C ARG A 7 -15.37 -3.04 14.75
N LEU A 8 -14.51 -3.77 14.03
CA LEU A 8 -14.87 -4.57 12.86
C LEU A 8 -14.28 -5.98 13.04
N SER A 9 -15.09 -6.89 13.56
CA SER A 9 -14.70 -8.29 13.83
C SER A 9 -14.26 -9.06 12.58
N ASP A 10 -14.66 -8.61 11.39
CA ASP A 10 -14.36 -9.23 10.10
C ASP A 10 -13.39 -8.38 9.23
N LEU A 11 -12.58 -7.50 9.86
CA LEU A 11 -11.64 -6.67 9.13
C LEU A 11 -10.45 -7.49 8.61
N GLU A 12 -10.37 -7.65 7.29
CA GLU A 12 -9.16 -8.17 6.62
C GLU A 12 -8.22 -7.03 6.24
N LEU A 13 -7.16 -6.84 7.04
CA LEU A 13 -6.17 -5.80 6.78
C LEU A 13 -4.99 -6.36 5.98
N THR A 14 -4.90 -5.95 4.72
CA THR A 14 -3.70 -6.14 3.90
C THR A 14 -2.79 -4.92 4.00
N TRP A 15 -1.51 -5.14 4.29
CA TRP A 15 -0.54 -4.07 4.48
C TRP A 15 0.63 -4.17 3.50
N VAL A 16 0.78 -3.15 2.65
CA VAL A 16 1.94 -3.01 1.77
C VAL A 16 3.06 -2.27 2.51
N VAL A 17 4.25 -2.87 2.57
CA VAL A 17 5.40 -2.29 3.29
C VAL A 17 6.71 -2.63 2.61
N GLU A 18 7.71 -1.76 2.73
CA GLU A 18 9.08 -2.09 2.31
C GLU A 18 9.53 -3.39 2.98
N GLU A 19 10.13 -4.29 2.20
CA GLU A 19 10.51 -5.65 2.63
C GLU A 19 11.34 -5.68 3.92
N SER A 20 12.17 -4.65 4.16
CA SER A 20 12.99 -4.51 5.37
C SER A 20 12.18 -4.38 6.66
N PHE A 21 10.88 -4.07 6.56
CA PHE A 21 9.97 -3.93 7.70
C PHE A 21 8.82 -4.95 7.67
N ALA A 22 8.82 -5.90 6.75
CA ALA A 22 7.73 -6.87 6.60
C ALA A 22 7.49 -7.67 7.89
N ASP A 23 8.55 -8.12 8.55
CA ASP A 23 8.44 -8.91 9.77
C ASP A 23 7.93 -8.09 10.96
N LEU A 24 8.26 -6.79 11.02
CA LEU A 24 7.69 -5.88 12.01
C LEU A 24 6.17 -5.77 11.87
N VAL A 25 5.68 -5.66 10.63
CA VAL A 25 4.25 -5.52 10.34
C VAL A 25 3.50 -6.83 10.62
N LYS A 26 4.07 -8.00 10.29
CA LYS A 26 3.46 -9.32 10.55
C LYS A 26 3.16 -9.57 12.03
N MET A 27 3.89 -8.93 12.96
CA MET A 27 3.64 -9.07 14.39
C MET A 27 2.39 -8.31 14.87
N HIS A 28 1.80 -7.43 14.05
CA HIS A 28 0.66 -6.63 14.46
C HIS A 28 -0.64 -7.48 14.37
N PRO A 29 -1.40 -7.66 15.47
CA PRO A 29 -2.50 -8.63 15.53
C PRO A 29 -3.67 -8.30 14.59
N ALA A 30 -3.81 -7.04 14.18
CA ALA A 30 -4.83 -6.62 13.22
C ALA A 30 -4.45 -6.86 11.75
N VAL A 31 -3.22 -7.29 11.43
CA VAL A 31 -2.77 -7.46 10.04
C VAL A 31 -2.99 -8.90 9.61
N THR A 32 -3.86 -9.08 8.61
CA THR A 32 -4.20 -10.39 8.05
C THR A 32 -3.20 -10.81 6.98
N ARG A 33 -2.72 -9.85 6.18
CA ARG A 33 -1.80 -10.10 5.06
C ARG A 33 -0.75 -9.00 4.95
N VAL A 34 0.49 -9.37 4.67
CA VAL A 34 1.57 -8.42 4.35
C VAL A 34 2.00 -8.66 2.91
N ILE A 35 2.04 -7.61 2.10
CA ILE A 35 2.58 -7.63 0.73
C ILE A 35 3.89 -6.82 0.74
N PRO A 36 5.06 -7.47 0.75
CA PRO A 36 6.33 -6.77 0.71
C PRO A 36 6.53 -6.06 -0.64
N VAL A 37 7.02 -4.83 -0.59
CA VAL A 37 7.50 -4.08 -1.76
C VAL A 37 8.99 -3.81 -1.59
N ALA A 38 9.76 -3.75 -2.68
CA ALA A 38 11.21 -3.52 -2.60
C ALA A 38 11.64 -2.28 -3.39
N ILE A 39 10.89 -1.17 -3.28
CA ILE A 39 11.11 0.06 -4.06
C ILE A 39 12.56 0.54 -3.93
N ARG A 40 13.13 0.51 -2.71
CA ARG A 40 14.53 0.91 -2.47
C ARG A 40 15.53 0.09 -3.27
N ARG A 41 15.27 -1.21 -3.44
CA ARG A 41 16.10 -2.11 -4.25
C ARG A 41 15.85 -1.91 -5.74
N TRP A 42 14.58 -1.87 -6.15
CA TRP A 42 14.20 -1.72 -7.57
C TRP A 42 14.73 -0.44 -8.19
N ARG A 43 14.78 0.66 -7.42
CA ARG A 43 15.37 1.93 -7.84
C ARG A 43 16.84 1.84 -8.26
N LYS A 44 17.58 0.84 -7.78
CA LYS A 44 18.99 0.61 -8.17
C LYS A 44 19.11 -0.04 -9.55
N SER A 45 18.09 -0.78 -10.00
CA SER A 45 18.09 -1.44 -11.31
C SER A 45 16.66 -1.78 -11.79
N TRP A 46 15.96 -0.76 -12.29
CA TRP A 46 14.54 -0.89 -12.69
C TRP A 46 14.31 -1.98 -13.74
N ILE A 47 15.20 -2.08 -14.74
CA ILE A 47 15.08 -3.06 -15.83
C ILE A 47 15.17 -4.48 -15.27
N ARG A 48 16.13 -4.74 -14.37
CA ARG A 48 16.32 -6.07 -13.77
C ARG A 48 15.20 -6.44 -12.81
N SER A 49 14.66 -5.45 -12.10
CA SER A 49 13.57 -5.64 -11.15
C SER A 49 12.18 -5.68 -11.78
N TRP A 50 12.06 -5.49 -13.11
CA TRP A 50 10.76 -5.50 -13.79
C TRP A 50 9.92 -6.76 -13.51
N PRO A 51 10.48 -7.99 -13.53
CA PRO A 51 9.72 -9.19 -13.17
C PRO A 51 9.20 -9.18 -11.72
N GLU A 52 10.00 -8.67 -10.77
CA GLU A 52 9.57 -8.52 -9.37
C GLU A 52 8.43 -7.51 -9.24
N VAL A 53 8.50 -6.40 -9.99
CA VAL A 53 7.43 -5.38 -10.03
C VAL A 53 6.14 -5.98 -10.57
N LEU A 54 6.21 -6.77 -11.65
CA LEU A 54 5.03 -7.43 -12.21
C LEU A 54 4.41 -8.45 -11.24
N ASN A 55 5.24 -9.25 -10.57
CA ASN A 55 4.77 -10.18 -9.55
C ASN A 55 4.10 -9.46 -8.39
N PHE A 56 4.71 -8.38 -7.89
CA PHE A 56 4.12 -7.54 -6.85
C PHE A 56 2.77 -6.94 -7.29
N LEU A 57 2.69 -6.40 -8.51
CA LEU A 57 1.43 -5.85 -9.04
C LEU A 57 0.36 -6.93 -9.23
N SER A 58 0.75 -8.14 -9.63
CA SER A 58 -0.16 -9.28 -9.73
C SER A 58 -0.70 -9.64 -8.36
N GLU A 59 0.17 -9.74 -7.36
CA GLU A 59 -0.22 -10.06 -5.98
C GLU A 59 -1.14 -8.97 -5.39
N LEU A 60 -0.80 -7.70 -5.60
CA LEU A 60 -1.60 -6.57 -5.16
C LEU A 60 -3.01 -6.59 -5.75
N LYS A 61 -3.14 -7.03 -7.01
CA LYS A 61 -4.40 -7.06 -7.76
C LYS A 61 -5.20 -8.35 -7.60
N ASP A 62 -4.66 -9.34 -6.91
CA ASP A 62 -5.30 -10.64 -6.66
C ASP A 62 -6.52 -10.51 -5.74
N THR A 63 -6.55 -9.45 -4.92
CA THR A 63 -7.66 -9.12 -4.03
C THR A 63 -8.37 -7.86 -4.52
N ARG A 64 -9.71 -7.86 -4.48
CA ARG A 64 -10.52 -6.64 -4.62
C ARG A 64 -10.75 -6.07 -3.23
N TYR A 65 -10.21 -4.88 -2.96
CA TYR A 65 -10.35 -4.21 -1.67
C TYR A 65 -11.58 -3.32 -1.67
N ASP A 66 -12.33 -3.34 -0.57
CA ASP A 66 -13.42 -2.38 -0.33
C ASP A 66 -12.87 -0.96 -0.17
N LEU A 67 -11.71 -0.83 0.48
CA LEU A 67 -11.05 0.42 0.75
C LEU A 67 -9.52 0.26 0.67
N VAL A 68 -8.88 1.15 -0.08
CA VAL A 68 -7.43 1.28 -0.14
C VAL A 68 -7.05 2.63 0.49
N VAL A 69 -6.13 2.63 1.47
CA VAL A 69 -5.73 3.86 2.17
C VAL A 69 -4.23 4.09 2.02
N ASP A 70 -3.84 5.23 1.43
CA ASP A 70 -2.46 5.71 1.49
C ASP A 70 -2.27 6.67 2.66
N SER A 71 -1.57 6.20 3.69
CA SER A 71 -1.23 6.97 4.89
C SER A 71 0.12 7.70 4.82
N GLN A 72 0.89 7.54 3.73
CA GLN A 72 2.20 8.20 3.58
C GLN A 72 2.10 9.54 2.84
N GLY A 73 1.20 9.65 1.87
CA GLY A 73 1.03 10.86 1.07
C GLY A 73 2.24 11.20 0.18
N LEU A 74 2.97 10.17 -0.28
CA LEU A 74 4.10 10.30 -1.20
C LEU A 74 3.68 9.81 -2.59
N ILE A 75 4.27 10.33 -3.67
CA ILE A 75 3.91 9.94 -5.04
C ILE A 75 4.11 8.42 -5.25
N LYS A 76 5.18 7.84 -4.69
CA LYS A 76 5.47 6.41 -4.84
C LYS A 76 4.44 5.50 -4.14
N SER A 77 3.93 5.91 -2.97
CA SER A 77 2.92 5.15 -2.23
C SER A 77 1.56 5.30 -2.91
N ALA A 78 1.26 6.51 -3.39
CA ALA A 78 0.05 6.82 -4.11
C ALA A 78 -0.03 6.07 -5.44
N ALA A 79 1.08 5.95 -6.17
CA ALA A 79 1.15 5.14 -7.38
C ALA A 79 0.92 3.65 -7.12
N ILE A 80 1.45 3.09 -6.02
CA ILE A 80 1.16 1.71 -5.62
C ILE A 80 -0.32 1.55 -5.31
N ALA A 81 -0.88 2.45 -4.49
CA ALA A 81 -2.29 2.40 -4.10
C ALA A 81 -3.22 2.50 -5.33
N PHE A 82 -2.87 3.32 -6.32
CA PHE A 82 -3.60 3.43 -7.59
C PHE A 82 -3.68 2.11 -8.38
N PHE A 83 -2.64 1.26 -8.29
CA PHE A 83 -2.68 -0.05 -8.96
C PHE A 83 -3.47 -1.12 -8.21
N ALA A 84 -3.83 -0.88 -6.94
CA ALA A 84 -4.69 -1.79 -6.20
C ALA A 84 -6.12 -1.77 -6.77
N ARG A 85 -6.82 -2.90 -6.69
CA ARG A 85 -8.21 -2.99 -7.15
C ARG A 85 -9.17 -2.55 -6.05
N GLY A 86 -9.47 -1.26 -5.96
CA GLY A 86 -10.42 -0.71 -4.98
C GLY A 86 -10.50 0.82 -5.03
N ASN A 87 -11.37 1.40 -4.18
CA ASN A 87 -11.43 2.85 -4.01
C ASN A 87 -10.24 3.32 -3.19
N VAL A 88 -9.43 4.21 -3.77
CA VAL A 88 -8.20 4.69 -3.15
C VAL A 88 -8.44 6.02 -2.45
N HIS A 89 -8.25 6.05 -1.14
CA HIS A 89 -8.32 7.24 -0.32
C HIS A 89 -6.93 7.62 0.18
N GLY A 90 -6.70 8.92 0.34
CA GLY A 90 -5.47 9.47 0.88
C GLY A 90 -5.66 10.92 1.27
N PHE A 91 -4.56 11.62 1.50
CA PHE A 91 -4.62 13.03 1.92
C PHE A 91 -5.08 13.96 0.81
N GLU A 92 -5.85 14.99 1.18
CA GLU A 92 -6.18 16.11 0.31
C GLU A 92 -4.93 16.91 -0.12
N PRO A 93 -5.02 17.62 -1.27
CA PRO A 93 -4.21 18.75 -1.70
C PRO A 93 -3.12 19.25 -0.78
N GLY A 94 -3.61 20.02 0.21
CA GLY A 94 -2.84 20.81 1.14
C GLY A 94 -2.36 20.06 2.39
N SER A 95 -2.68 18.77 2.52
CA SER A 95 -2.26 17.93 3.65
C SER A 95 -1.34 16.77 3.25
N ALA A 96 -1.24 16.45 1.96
CA ALA A 96 -0.29 15.46 1.47
C ALA A 96 1.16 15.97 1.62
N ARG A 97 2.09 15.08 1.99
CA ARG A 97 3.53 15.40 2.06
C ARG A 97 4.07 15.83 0.70
N GLU A 98 3.58 15.20 -0.37
CA GLU A 98 3.81 15.59 -1.75
C GLU A 98 2.45 15.87 -2.40
N PRO A 99 2.06 17.13 -2.66
CA PRO A 99 0.72 17.49 -3.17
C PRO A 99 0.29 16.75 -4.45
N LEU A 100 1.24 16.32 -5.26
CA LEU A 100 0.99 15.54 -6.47
C LEU A 100 0.46 14.12 -6.20
N ALA A 101 0.67 13.58 -4.99
CA ALA A 101 0.13 12.29 -4.56
C ALA A 101 -1.41 12.28 -4.60
N ALA A 102 -2.05 13.43 -4.34
CA ALA A 102 -3.51 13.55 -4.36
C ALA A 102 -4.16 13.25 -5.72
N ARG A 103 -3.40 13.30 -6.83
CA ARG A 103 -3.89 12.95 -8.17
C ARG A 103 -4.23 11.47 -8.34
N PHE A 104 -3.81 10.63 -7.39
CA PHE A 104 -4.01 9.18 -7.42
C PHE A 104 -5.16 8.72 -6.49
N TYR A 105 -5.80 9.65 -5.78
CA TYR A 105 -6.87 9.34 -4.83
C TYR A 105 -8.24 9.64 -5.45
N SER A 106 -9.20 8.77 -5.16
CA SER A 106 -10.63 8.99 -5.39
C SER A 106 -11.20 9.67 -4.14
N PHE A 107 -11.72 10.88 -4.30
CA PHE A 107 -12.44 11.60 -3.24
C PHE A 107 -13.86 11.07 -3.10
#